data_AF-A0A2X3LTE7-F1
#
_entry.id   AF-A0A2X3LTE7-F1
#
_cell.length_a   1.000
_cell.length_b   1.000
_cell.length_c   1.000
_cell.angle_alpha   90.00
_cell.angle_beta   90.00
_cell.angle_gamma   90.00
#
_symmetry.space_group_name_H-M   'P 1'
#
loop_
_entity.id
_entity.type
_entity.pdbx_description
1 polymer ?
#
loop_
_entity_poly.entity_id
_entity_poly.type
_entity_poly.pdbx_seq_one_letter_code
_entity_poly.pdbx_strand_id
1 'polypeptide(L)' 'MKTGSEFHVGIVGLGSMGMGAALSCVRAGLSTWAQT' A
#
# COMPACT_ATOMS: atom_id res chain seq x y z
N MET A 1 -24.10 -5.53 -6.99
CA MET A 1 -22.93 -4.65 -7.19
C MET A 1 -21.75 -5.20 -6.40
N LYS A 2 -20.68 -5.61 -7.08
CA LYS A 2 -19.32 -5.37 -6.56
C LYS A 2 -18.62 -4.56 -7.65
N THR A 3 -18.90 -3.26 -7.64
CA THR A 3 -17.92 -2.30 -8.17
C THR A 3 -16.73 -2.40 -7.23
N GLY A 4 -15.54 -2.65 -7.75
CA GLY A 4 -14.38 -2.88 -6.91
C GLY A 4 -13.25 -3.39 -7.76
N SER A 5 -12.71 -2.53 -8.62
CA SER A 5 -11.33 -2.65 -9.06
C SER A 5 -10.47 -2.97 -7.84
N GLU A 6 -9.77 -4.11 -7.86
CA GLU A 6 -8.77 -4.43 -6.84
C GLU A 6 -7.66 -3.38 -6.95
N PHE A 7 -7.65 -2.42 -6.03
CA PHE A 7 -6.66 -1.36 -6.02
C PHE A 7 -5.41 -1.87 -5.30
N HIS A 8 -4.28 -1.83 -6.01
CA HIS A 8 -2.96 -2.11 -5.45
C HIS A 8 -2.26 -0.80 -5.11
N VAL A 9 -1.78 -0.67 -3.87
CA VAL A 9 -1.04 0.51 -3.42
C VAL A 9 0.44 0.26 -3.61
N GLY A 10 1.05 0.97 -4.57
CA GLY A 10 2.49 0.95 -4.79
C GLY A 10 3.19 2.04 -3.97
N ILE A 11 4.26 1.68 -3.29
CA ILE A 11 5.08 2.58 -2.48
C ILE A 11 6.49 2.58 -3.04
N VAL A 12 6.93 3.74 -3.50
CA VAL A 12 8.25 3.95 -4.08
C VAL A 12 9.09 4.75 -3.08
N GLY A 13 10.25 4.21 -2.71
CA GLY A 13 11.15 4.80 -1.71
C GLY A 13 10.78 4.37 -0.29
N LEU A 14 11.40 3.28 0.18
CA LEU A 14 11.14 2.72 1.50
C LEU A 14 11.97 3.38 2.63
N GLY A 15 11.96 4.72 2.67
CA GLY A 15 12.47 5.48 3.81
C GLY A 15 11.57 5.36 5.04
N SER A 16 11.87 6.10 6.12
CA SER A 16 11.05 6.12 7.34
C SER A 16 9.57 6.48 7.06
N MET A 17 9.34 7.46 6.18
CA MET A 17 8.00 7.85 5.73
C MET A 17 7.33 6.75 4.89
N GLY A 18 8.06 6.18 3.92
CA GLY A 18 7.54 5.14 3.02
C GLY A 18 7.14 3.86 3.75
N MET A 19 7.92 3.44 4.75
CA MET A 19 7.59 2.30 5.60
C MET A 19 6.34 2.57 6.47
N GLY A 20 6.19 3.79 6.99
CA GLY A 20 4.99 4.18 7.74
C GLY A 20 3.73 4.14 6.88
N ALA A 21 3.82 4.61 5.63
CA ALA A 21 2.74 4.49 4.65
C ALA A 21 2.43 3.01 4.34
N ALA A 22 3.45 2.18 4.13
CA ALA A 22 3.28 0.75 3.85
C ALA A 22 2.57 0.01 4.97
N LEU A 23 3.00 0.22 6.21
CA LEU A 23 2.38 -0.37 7.38
C LEU A 23 0.94 0.08 7.55
N SER A 24 0.63 1.34 7.24
CA SER A 24 -0.73 1.87 7.30
C SER A 24 -1.63 1.20 6.25
N CYS A 25 -1.16 1.05 5.01
CA CYS A 25 -1.92 0.39 3.94
C CYS A 25 -2.14 -1.11 4.20
N VAL A 26 -1.11 -1.81 4.68
CA VAL A 26 -1.21 -3.23 5.07
C VAL A 26 -2.19 -3.40 6.23
N ARG A 27 -2.13 -2.54 7.25
CA ARG A 27 -3.08 -2.55 8.38
C ARG A 27 -4.51 -2.26 7.97
N ALA A 28 -4.71 -1.45 6.94
CA ALA A 28 -6.02 -1.19 6.36
C ALA A 28 -6.53 -2.36 5.47
N GLY A 29 -5.77 -3.44 5.32
CA GLY A 29 -6.13 -4.59 4.49
C GLY A 29 -5.98 -4.33 2.99
N LEU A 30 -5.18 -3.34 2.60
CA LEU A 30 -4.93 -3.00 1.20
C LEU A 30 -3.79 -3.85 0.63
N SER A 31 -3.97 -4.33 -0.60
CA SER A 31 -2.93 -5.00 -1.38
C SER A 31 -1.78 -4.01 -1.66
N THR A 32 -0.70 -4.11 -0.90
CA THR A 32 0.39 -3.12 -0.90
C THR A 32 1.67 -3.70 -1.49
N TRP A 33 2.32 -2.97 -2.39
CA TRP A 33 3.60 -3.30 -3.00
C TRP A 33 4.64 -2.23 -2.65
N ALA A 34 5.87 -2.65 -2.40
CA ALA A 34 6.96 -1.76 -2.05
C ALA A 34 8.15 -1.97 -3.00
N GLN A 35 8.70 -0.88 -3.52
CA GLN A 35 9.92 -0.85 -4.31
C GLN A 35 10.89 0.19 -3.71
N THR A 36 12.15 -0.22 -3.56
CA THR A 36 13.23 0.63 -3.03
C THR A 36 13.55 1.77 -3.96
#